data_AF-A0A098F6N2-F1
#
_entry.id   AF-A0A098F6N2-F1
#
_cell.length_a   1.000
_cell.length_b   1.000
_cell.length_c   1.000
_cell.angle_alpha   90.00
_cell.angle_beta   90.00
_cell.angle_gamma   90.00
#
_symmetry.space_group_name_H-M   'P 1'
#
loop_
_entity.id
_entity.type
_entity.pdbx_description
1 polymer ?
#
loop_
_entity_poly.entity_id
_entity_poly.type
_entity_poly.pdbx_seq_one_letter_code
_entity_poly.pdbx_strand_id
1 'polypeptide(L)' 'MTLNEQLKQINEAITAIEIGGQEYQIGSRKLRRADLSLLYKRQKELEAQLNYEMNQQGGLANTFVAEFDRR' A
#
# COMPACT_ATOMS: atom_id res chain seq x y z
N MET A 1 -15.12 1.62 -5.94
CA MET A 1 -14.11 1.31 -4.92
C MET A 1 -13.27 2.55 -4.73
N THR A 2 -13.24 3.07 -3.52
CA THR A 2 -12.28 4.12 -3.14
C THR A 2 -10.93 3.50 -2.78
N LEU A 3 -9.82 4.27 -2.80
CA LEU A 3 -8.49 3.75 -2.40
C LEU A 3 -8.50 3.15 -0.99
N ASN A 4 -9.24 3.77 -0.06
CA ASN A 4 -9.40 3.25 1.30
C ASN A 4 -10.05 1.87 1.35
N GLU A 5 -11.06 1.62 0.51
CA GLU A 5 -11.69 0.30 0.43
C GLU A 5 -10.73 -0.77 -0.14
N GLN A 6 -9.90 -0.41 -1.13
CA GLN A 6 -8.88 -1.31 -1.66
C GLN A 6 -7.82 -1.65 -0.63
N LEU A 7 -7.35 -0.64 0.12
CA LEU A 7 -6.37 -0.80 1.18
C LEU A 7 -6.92 -1.71 2.29
N LYS A 8 -8.18 -1.51 2.68
CA LYS A 8 -8.85 -2.36 3.66
C LYS A 8 -8.93 -3.82 3.21
N GLN A 9 -9.32 -4.07 1.96
CA GLN A 9 -9.38 -5.43 1.40
C GLN A 9 -7.99 -6.10 1.36
N ILE A 10 -6.94 -5.34 1.06
CA ILE A 10 -5.55 -5.83 1.08
C ILE A 10 -5.13 -6.17 2.51
N ASN A 11 -5.45 -5.32 3.50
CA ASN A 11 -5.16 -5.59 4.91
C ASN A 11 -5.86 -6.84 5.43
N GLU A 12 -7.14 -7.02 5.09
CA GLU A 12 -7.89 -8.22 5.46
C GLU A 12 -7.28 -9.47 4.82
N ALA A 13 -6.86 -9.39 3.56
CA ALA A 13 -6.20 -10.49 2.88
C ALA A 13 -4.84 -10.84 3.49
N ILE A 14 -4.01 -9.83 3.80
CA ILE A 14 -2.72 -10.02 4.49
C ILE A 14 -2.97 -10.70 5.85
N THR A 15 -3.90 -10.18 6.65
CA THR A 15 -4.24 -10.71 7.98
C THR A 15 -4.72 -12.16 7.89
N ALA A 16 -5.63 -12.48 6.97
CA ALA A 16 -6.12 -13.85 6.78
C ALA A 16 -5.00 -14.82 6.40
N ILE A 17 -4.05 -14.37 5.58
CA ILE A 17 -2.91 -15.18 5.17
C ILE A 17 -1.88 -15.33 6.31
N GLU A 18 -1.62 -14.27 7.08
CA GLU A 18 -0.71 -14.30 8.23
C GLU A 18 -1.22 -15.19 9.36
N ILE A 19 -2.54 -15.25 9.60
CA ILE A 19 -3.17 -16.12 10.60
C ILE A 19 -3.08 -17.62 10.21
N GLY A 20 -2.77 -17.93 8.94
CA GLY A 20 -2.56 -19.30 8.48
C GLY A 20 -3.33 -19.67 7.21
N GLY A 21 -4.05 -18.74 6.59
CA GLY A 21 -4.66 -18.95 5.28
C GLY A 21 -3.58 -19.12 4.20
N GLN A 22 -3.57 -20.27 3.51
CA GLN A 22 -2.69 -20.42 2.34
C GLN A 22 -3.13 -19.53 1.17
N GLU A 23 -4.42 -19.22 1.10
CA GLU A 23 -5.05 -18.49 0.01
C GLU A 23 -6.28 -17.69 0.49
N TYR A 24 -6.47 -16.52 -0.10
CA TYR A 24 -7.58 -15.60 0.17
C TYR A 24 -8.15 -15.09 -1.14
N GLN A 25 -9.48 -15.03 -1.27
CA GLN A 25 -10.15 -14.60 -2.48
C GLN A 25 -10.79 -13.21 -2.29
N ILE A 26 -10.28 -12.22 -3.03
CA ILE A 26 -10.88 -10.87 -3.10
C ILE A 26 -11.66 -10.77 -4.41
N GLY A 27 -12.99 -10.90 -4.33
CA GLY A 27 -13.87 -10.87 -5.51
C GLY A 27 -13.50 -11.97 -6.52
N SER A 28 -13.00 -11.56 -7.69
CA SER A 28 -12.55 -12.49 -8.76
C SER A 28 -11.05 -12.83 -8.69
N ARG A 29 -10.28 -12.21 -7.80
CA ARG A 29 -8.83 -12.43 -7.69
C ARG A 29 -8.53 -13.36 -6.52
N LYS A 30 -7.71 -14.38 -6.76
CA LYS A 30 -7.16 -15.25 -5.71
C LYS A 30 -5.76 -14.78 -5.37
N LEU A 31 -5.49 -14.59 -4.08
CA LEU A 31 -4.21 -14.17 -3.52
C LEU A 31 -3.66 -15.30 -2.67
N ARG A 32 -2.36 -15.56 -2.77
CA ARG A 32 -1.71 -16.63 -2.01
C ARG A 32 -0.65 -16.06 -1.08
N ARG A 33 -0.26 -16.87 -0.09
CA ARG A 33 0.85 -16.54 0.81
C ARG A 33 2.17 -16.26 0.09
N ALA A 34 2.41 -16.92 -1.05
CA ALA A 34 3.59 -16.63 -1.86
C ALA A 34 3.61 -15.18 -2.39
N ASP A 35 2.44 -14.56 -2.56
CA ASP A 35 2.28 -13.19 -3.05
C ASP A 35 2.24 -12.15 -1.92
N LEU A 36 2.49 -12.54 -0.66
CA LEU A 36 2.40 -11.65 0.50
C LEU A 36 3.34 -10.44 0.38
N SER A 37 4.55 -10.65 -0.16
CA SER A 37 5.50 -9.55 -0.43
C SER A 37 4.96 -8.55 -1.46
N LEU A 38 4.21 -9.03 -2.46
CA LEU A 38 3.54 -8.18 -3.45
C LEU A 38 2.38 -7.40 -2.79
N LEU A 39 1.63 -8.03 -1.88
CA LEU A 39 0.54 -7.38 -1.15
C LEU A 39 1.04 -6.23 -0.27
N TYR A 40 2.12 -6.41 0.49
CA TYR A 40 2.73 -5.31 1.26
C TYR A 40 3.23 -4.17 0.37
N LYS A 41 3.79 -4.49 -0.80
CA LYS A 41 4.21 -3.45 -1.76
C LYS A 41 3.00 -2.65 -2.25
N ARG A 42 1.91 -3.33 -2.61
CA ARG A 42 0.65 -2.68 -3.05
C ARG A 42 0.01 -1.84 -1.95
N GLN A 43 0.02 -2.32 -0.71
CA GLN A 43 -0.44 -1.56 0.45
C GLN A 43 0.33 -0.24 0.58
N LYS A 44 1.67 -0.30 0.59
CA LYS A 44 2.52 0.90 0.66
C LYS A 44 2.30 1.86 -0.50
N GLU A 45 2.11 1.35 -1.72
CA GLU A 45 1.81 2.17 -2.89
C GLU A 45 0.46 2.91 -2.74
N LEU A 46 -0.58 2.22 -2.26
CA LEU A 46 -1.90 2.81 -2.02
C LEU A 46 -1.86 3.83 -0.87
N GLU A 47 -1.13 3.55 0.21
CA GLU A 47 -0.91 4.50 1.31
C GLU A 47 -0.17 5.75 0.82
N ALA A 48 0.88 5.56 0.01
CA ALA A 48 1.62 6.66 -0.58
C ALA A 48 0.73 7.49 -1.53
N GLN A 49 -0.11 6.84 -2.35
CA GLN A 49 -1.08 7.53 -3.21
C GLN A 49 -2.12 8.31 -2.41
N LEU A 50 -2.64 7.73 -1.33
CA LEU A 50 -3.64 8.39 -0.49
C LEU A 50 -3.04 9.59 0.27
N ASN A 51 -1.82 9.44 0.78
CA ASN A 51 -1.08 10.52 1.40
C ASN A 51 -0.70 11.62 0.39
N TYR A 52 -0.35 11.22 -0.83
CA TYR A 52 -0.10 12.13 -1.94
C TYR A 52 -1.37 12.91 -2.27
N GLU A 53 -2.50 12.25 -2.57
CA GLU A 53 -3.80 12.87 -2.83
C GLU A 53 -4.24 13.83 -1.72
N MET A 54 -4.04 13.49 -0.44
CA MET A 54 -4.31 14.41 0.67
C MET A 54 -3.35 15.61 0.70
N ASN A 55 -2.07 15.43 0.36
CA ASN A 55 -1.07 16.51 0.33
C ASN A 55 -1.09 17.35 -0.96
N GLN A 56 -1.82 16.96 -2.01
CA GLN A 56 -1.93 17.77 -3.24
C GLN A 56 -2.70 19.09 -3.03
N GLN A 57 -3.34 19.29 -1.88
CA GLN A 57 -3.84 20.61 -1.45
C GLN A 57 -2.73 21.54 -0.90
N GLY A 58 -1.47 21.10 -0.81
CA GLY A 58 -0.38 21.81 -0.14
C GLY A 58 0.98 21.78 -0.85
N GLY A 59 1.01 22.07 -2.15
CA GLY A 59 2.10 22.82 -2.81
C GLY A 59 3.54 22.28 -2.92
N LEU A 60 4.01 21.23 -2.23
CA LEU A 60 5.45 20.90 -2.21
C LEU A 60 5.80 19.39 -2.11
N ALA A 61 4.92 18.47 -2.51
CA ALA A 61 5.14 17.03 -2.28
C ALA A 61 6.29 16.38 -3.08
N ASN A 62 6.88 17.07 -4.06
CA ASN A 62 7.84 16.48 -5.02
C ASN A 62 9.25 17.09 -4.96
N THR A 63 9.52 18.01 -4.02
CA THR A 63 10.83 18.67 -3.93
C THR A 63 11.70 17.95 -2.91
N PHE A 64 12.59 17.09 -3.39
CA PHE A 64 13.68 16.54 -2.58
C PHE A 64 14.84 17.55 -2.56
N VAL A 65 15.06 18.23 -1.43
CA VAL A 65 16.31 18.97 -1.17
C VAL A 65 17.29 17.99 -0.52
N ALA A 66 18.33 17.60 -1.25
CA ALA A 66 19.47 16.91 -0.66
C ALA A 66 20.46 17.97 -0.14
N GLU A 67 20.52 18.14 1.18
CA GLU A 67 21.57 18.94 1.82
C GLU A 67 22.87 18.12 1.84
N PHE A 68 23.82 18.49 0.97
CA PHE A 68 25.18 17.98 1.05
C PHE A 68 25.98 18.94 1.92
N ASP A 69 26.10 18.60 3.21
CA ASP A 69 27.12 19.21 4.05
C ASP A 69 28.51 18.84 3.51
N ARG A 70 29.32 19.86 3.26
CA ARG A 70 30.74 19.71 2.93
C ARG A 70 31.57 20.50 3.95
N ARG A 71 31.63 20.05 5.21
CA ARG A 71 32.86 19.92 6.01
C ARG A 71 32.59 19.81 7.51
#